data_AF-A0A443FEV8-F1
#
_entry.id   AF-A0A443FEV8-F1
#
_cell.length_a   1.000
_cell.length_b   1.000
_cell.length_c   1.000
_cell.angle_alpha   90.00
_cell.angle_beta   90.00
_cell.angle_gamma   90.00
#
_symmetry.space_group_name_H-M   'P 1'
#
loop_
_entity.id
_entity.type
_entity.pdbx_description
1 polymer ?
#
loop_
_entity_poly.entity_id
_entity_poly.type
_entity_poly.pdbx_seq_one_letter_code
_entity_poly.pdbx_strand_id
1 'polypeptide(L)'
;MARRWREWVDKKSVPPGTFYSLTENLRAAKNRLVTELPLDILEKVVESTPKAHRTLLVATDDTDVDGNVALDAATKGILKSKRNRLRQAFTGDHDERMRRIRLLDEILACTERVLNPAAHAGATPLYEKEVQDALKLIKDLEVSLSP
;
A
#
# COMPACT_ATOMS: atom_id res chain seq x y z
N MET A 1 -19.63 -4.96 10.53
CA MET A 1 -18.64 -3.94 10.13
C MET A 1 -18.27 -4.00 8.64
N ALA A 2 -17.96 -5.18 8.06
CA ALA A 2 -17.56 -5.29 6.64
C ALA A 2 -18.59 -4.77 5.60
N ARG A 3 -19.89 -4.96 5.85
CA ARG A 3 -20.97 -4.50 4.95
C ARG A 3 -21.03 -2.97 4.80
N ARG A 4 -20.91 -2.23 5.92
CA ARG A 4 -20.88 -0.75 5.94
C ARG A 4 -19.65 -0.18 5.22
N TRP A 5 -18.51 -0.86 5.29
CA TRP A 5 -17.30 -0.41 4.58
C TRP A 5 -17.49 -0.50 3.07
N ARG A 6 -18.03 -1.60 2.54
CA ARG A 6 -18.27 -1.73 1.08
C ARG A 6 -19.36 -0.80 0.54
N GLU A 7 -20.44 -0.61 1.28
CA GLU A 7 -21.49 0.36 0.91
C GLU A 7 -20.94 1.81 0.88
N TRP A 8 -19.97 2.11 1.76
CA TRP A 8 -19.29 3.41 1.79
C TRP A 8 -18.21 3.55 0.69
N VAL A 9 -17.47 2.48 0.37
CA VAL A 9 -16.36 2.48 -0.59
C VAL A 9 -16.81 2.40 -2.05
N ASP A 10 -17.81 1.57 -2.36
CA ASP A 10 -18.28 1.34 -3.73
C ASP A 10 -19.49 2.22 -4.12
N LYS A 11 -20.00 3.05 -3.19
CA LYS A 11 -21.21 3.88 -3.33
C LYS A 11 -22.44 3.09 -3.86
N LYS A 12 -22.43 1.77 -3.74
CA LYS A 12 -23.49 0.87 -4.19
C LYS A 12 -23.95 0.04 -3.00
N SER A 13 -25.27 -0.04 -2.83
CA SER A 13 -25.89 -0.88 -1.81
C SER A 13 -25.54 -2.34 -2.08
N VAL A 14 -24.99 -3.02 -1.07
CA VAL A 14 -24.67 -4.44 -1.20
C VAL A 14 -25.99 -5.22 -1.17
N PRO A 15 -26.25 -6.12 -2.15
CA PRO A 15 -27.48 -6.88 -2.20
C PRO A 15 -27.74 -7.62 -0.88
N PRO A 16 -28.97 -7.58 -0.33
CA PRO A 16 -29.28 -8.31 0.89
C PRO A 16 -29.13 -9.82 0.63
N GLY A 17 -28.41 -10.52 1.53
CA GLY A 17 -28.23 -11.97 1.48
C GLY A 17 -26.87 -12.45 0.97
N THR A 18 -26.01 -11.58 0.46
CA THR A 18 -24.67 -11.97 0.00
C THR A 18 -23.67 -11.93 1.16
N PHE A 19 -23.18 -13.10 1.58
CA PHE A 19 -22.04 -13.21 2.49
C PHE A 19 -20.77 -13.00 1.70
N TYR A 20 -19.86 -12.21 2.26
CA TYR A 20 -18.55 -11.99 1.68
C TYR A 20 -17.53 -12.25 2.77
N SER A 21 -16.61 -13.15 2.49
CA SER A 21 -15.57 -13.55 3.41
C SER A 21 -14.63 -12.40 3.74
N LEU A 22 -13.96 -12.50 4.90
CA LEU A 22 -12.89 -11.58 5.27
C LEU A 22 -11.78 -11.57 4.21
N THR A 23 -11.44 -12.73 3.66
CA THR A 23 -10.45 -12.92 2.60
C THR A 23 -10.79 -12.15 1.33
N GLU A 24 -12.05 -12.17 0.89
CA GLU A 24 -12.50 -11.39 -0.27
C GLU A 24 -12.39 -9.88 -0.02
N ASN A 25 -12.70 -9.42 1.19
CA ASN A 25 -12.56 -8.00 1.55
C ASN A 25 -11.10 -7.55 1.59
N LEU A 26 -10.22 -8.38 2.16
CA LEU A 26 -8.78 -8.11 2.22
C LEU A 26 -8.16 -8.11 0.83
N ARG A 27 -8.54 -9.06 -0.03
CA ARG A 27 -8.11 -9.08 -1.44
C ARG A 27 -8.62 -7.86 -2.22
N ALA A 28 -9.86 -7.45 -2.02
CA ALA A 28 -10.40 -6.25 -2.65
C ALA A 28 -9.67 -4.97 -2.19
N ALA A 29 -9.39 -4.84 -0.89
CA ALA A 29 -8.61 -3.73 -0.34
C ALA A 29 -7.18 -3.70 -0.90
N LYS A 30 -6.51 -4.86 -0.95
CA LYS A 30 -5.17 -5.01 -1.57
C LYS A 30 -5.20 -4.59 -3.03
N ASN A 31 -6.10 -5.15 -3.83
CA ASN A 31 -6.18 -4.87 -5.27
C ASN A 31 -6.36 -3.37 -5.54
N ARG A 32 -7.17 -2.68 -4.71
CA ARG A 32 -7.36 -1.24 -4.84
C ARG A 32 -6.07 -0.46 -4.54
N LEU A 33 -5.37 -0.80 -3.45
CA LEU A 33 -4.08 -0.19 -3.12
C LEU A 33 -3.05 -0.44 -4.24
N VAL A 34 -3.00 -1.66 -4.77
CA VAL A 34 -2.10 -2.02 -5.88
C VAL A 34 -2.42 -1.22 -7.15
N THR A 35 -3.70 -1.06 -7.51
CA THR A 35 -4.09 -0.31 -8.73
C THR A 35 -3.87 1.19 -8.63
N GLU A 36 -3.93 1.76 -7.43
CA GLU A 36 -3.75 3.20 -7.21
C GLU A 36 -2.28 3.62 -7.10
N LEU A 37 -1.35 2.66 -6.96
CA LEU A 37 0.06 2.92 -6.65
C LEU A 37 0.99 2.34 -7.71
N PRO A 38 2.00 3.11 -8.19
CA PRO A 38 3.09 2.56 -8.99
C PRO A 38 4.06 1.78 -8.09
N LEU A 39 3.64 0.58 -7.65
CA LEU A 39 4.36 -0.24 -6.68
C LEU A 39 5.80 -0.53 -7.08
N ASP A 40 6.07 -0.75 -8.37
CA ASP A 40 7.42 -0.96 -8.87
C ASP A 40 8.37 0.20 -8.54
N ILE A 41 7.88 1.44 -8.59
CA ILE A 41 8.70 2.63 -8.28
C ILE A 41 8.87 2.74 -6.76
N LEU A 42 7.83 2.46 -5.98
CA LEU A 42 7.93 2.52 -4.53
C LEU A 42 8.88 1.46 -3.97
N GLU A 43 8.80 0.23 -4.46
CA GLU A 43 9.67 -0.85 -4.03
C GLU A 43 11.12 -0.63 -4.51
N LYS A 44 11.34 -0.33 -5.79
CA LYS A 44 12.70 -0.23 -6.33
C LYS A 44 13.42 1.06 -5.97
N VAL A 45 12.70 2.15 -5.74
CA VAL A 45 13.29 3.48 -5.53
C VAL A 45 13.10 3.97 -4.10
N VAL A 46 11.90 3.83 -3.52
CA VAL A 46 11.60 4.36 -2.18
C VAL A 46 12.11 3.41 -1.10
N GLU A 47 11.94 2.10 -1.24
CA GLU A 47 12.37 1.13 -0.22
C GLU A 47 13.89 0.88 -0.22
N SER A 48 14.52 0.87 -1.40
CA SER A 48 15.98 0.72 -1.53
C SER A 48 16.77 1.97 -1.12
N THR A 49 16.10 3.12 -1.00
CA THR A 49 16.74 4.41 -0.68
C THR A 49 16.31 4.89 0.70
N PRO A 50 17.25 5.14 1.63
CA PRO A 50 16.93 5.73 2.93
C PRO A 50 16.16 7.04 2.80
N LYS A 51 15.19 7.28 3.70
CA LYS A 51 14.30 8.47 3.65
C LYS A 51 15.05 9.79 3.54
N ALA A 52 16.20 9.92 4.22
CA ALA A 52 17.07 11.10 4.17
C ALA A 52 17.69 11.36 2.79
N HIS A 53 17.79 10.35 1.93
CA HIS A 53 18.42 10.44 0.61
C HIS A 53 17.40 10.48 -0.53
N ARG A 54 16.12 10.19 -0.28
CA ARG A 54 15.07 10.19 -1.32
C ARG A 54 14.88 11.56 -1.97
N THR A 55 15.07 12.64 -1.22
CA THR A 55 15.02 14.01 -1.73
C THR A 55 16.18 14.35 -2.67
N LEU A 56 17.26 13.56 -2.68
CA LEU A 56 18.40 13.71 -3.59
C LEU A 56 18.17 13.02 -4.94
N LEU A 57 17.15 12.17 -5.06
CA LEU A 57 16.81 11.48 -6.32
C LEU A 57 16.19 12.43 -7.35
N VAL A 58 15.69 13.58 -6.89
CA VAL A 58 15.14 14.65 -7.72
C VAL A 58 15.97 15.90 -7.47
N ALA A 59 16.35 16.62 -8.53
CA ALA A 59 17.07 17.89 -8.39
C ALA A 59 16.35 18.82 -7.39
N THR A 60 17.13 19.47 -6.52
CA THR A 60 16.61 20.30 -5.41
C THR A 60 16.07 21.64 -5.86
N ASP A 61 16.61 22.20 -6.93
CA ASP A 61 16.20 23.46 -7.53
C ASP A 61 15.85 23.28 -9.01
N ASP A 62 15.55 24.38 -9.70
CA ASP A 62 15.14 24.40 -11.11
C ASP A 62 16.17 25.03 -12.04
N THR A 63 17.42 25.19 -11.57
CA THR A 63 18.48 25.91 -12.30
C THR A 63 18.84 25.25 -13.64
N ASP A 64 18.80 23.92 -13.69
CA ASP A 64 19.02 23.12 -14.90
C ASP A 64 17.92 23.32 -15.96
N VAL A 65 16.67 23.54 -15.53
CA VAL A 65 15.54 23.81 -16.44
C VAL A 65 15.57 25.27 -16.89
N ASP A 66 15.88 26.19 -15.98
CA ASP A 66 15.93 27.63 -16.28
C ASP A 66 17.08 27.97 -17.22
N GLY A 67 18.25 27.39 -17.00
CA GLY A 67 19.44 27.58 -17.82
C GLY A 67 19.37 26.92 -19.20
N ASN A 68 18.38 26.07 -19.46
CA ASN A 68 18.27 25.38 -20.75
C ASN A 68 17.70 26.32 -21.84
N VAL A 69 18.56 26.73 -22.77
CA VAL A 69 18.22 27.65 -23.87
C VAL A 69 17.39 26.99 -24.99
N ALA A 70 17.38 25.65 -25.07
CA ALA A 70 16.64 24.91 -26.09
C ALA A 70 15.14 24.73 -25.74
N LEU A 71 14.73 25.10 -24.52
CA LEU A 71 13.35 24.98 -24.05
C LEU A 71 12.64 26.33 -24.08
N ASP A 72 11.39 26.34 -24.55
CA ASP A 72 10.52 27.50 -24.44
C ASP A 72 9.98 27.67 -23.00
N ALA A 73 9.42 28.85 -22.71
CA ALA A 73 8.91 29.18 -21.37
C ALA A 73 7.78 28.24 -20.93
N ALA A 74 6.92 27.79 -21.86
CA ALA A 74 5.81 26.90 -21.57
C ALA A 74 6.29 25.51 -21.14
N THR A 75 7.23 24.92 -21.87
CA THR A 75 7.81 23.61 -21.55
C THR A 75 8.57 23.66 -20.24
N LYS A 76 9.32 24.74 -19.97
CA LYS A 76 9.97 24.96 -18.67
C LYS A 76 8.96 24.92 -17.52
N GLY A 77 7.84 25.63 -17.64
CA GLY A 77 6.77 25.62 -16.64
C GLY A 77 6.19 24.23 -16.39
N ILE A 78 5.94 23.45 -17.45
CA ILE A 78 5.45 22.07 -17.35
C ILE A 78 6.45 21.18 -16.61
N LEU A 79 7.74 21.27 -16.94
CA LEU A 79 8.79 20.47 -16.31
C LEU A 79 8.92 20.76 -14.82
N LYS A 80 8.91 22.04 -14.43
CA LYS A 80 8.93 22.45 -13.01
C LYS A 80 7.72 21.91 -12.25
N SER A 81 6.53 22.00 -12.84
CA SER A 81 5.31 21.45 -12.24
C SER A 81 5.40 19.94 -12.01
N LYS A 82 5.88 19.19 -13.02
CA LYS A 82 6.10 17.74 -12.90
C LYS A 82 7.17 17.42 -11.86
N ARG A 83 8.25 18.20 -11.80
CA ARG A 83 9.32 18.03 -10.80
C ARG A 83 8.80 18.22 -9.38
N ASN A 84 7.98 19.24 -9.15
CA ASN A 84 7.35 19.46 -7.84
C ASN A 84 6.44 18.30 -7.44
N ARG A 85 5.67 17.75 -8.39
CA ARG A 85 4.87 16.53 -8.14
C ARG A 85 5.75 15.34 -7.76
N LEU A 86 6.89 15.15 -8.43
CA LEU A 86 7.84 14.09 -8.07
C LEU A 86 8.43 14.31 -6.68
N ARG A 87 8.88 15.53 -6.35
CA ARG A 87 9.36 15.86 -5.00
C ARG A 87 8.31 15.52 -3.94
N GLN A 88 7.06 15.93 -4.15
CA GLN A 88 5.93 15.59 -3.27
C GLN A 88 5.72 14.09 -3.14
N ALA A 89 5.79 13.33 -4.25
CA ALA A 89 5.70 11.88 -4.24
C ALA A 89 6.85 11.21 -3.48
N PHE A 90 8.06 11.76 -3.46
CA PHE A 90 9.16 11.17 -2.67
C PHE A 90 9.12 11.55 -1.18
N THR A 91 8.45 12.64 -0.83
CA THR A 91 8.25 13.07 0.56
C THR A 91 6.96 12.57 1.21
N GLY A 92 6.03 12.04 0.41
CA GLY A 92 4.73 11.56 0.87
C GLY A 92 4.82 10.33 1.77
N ASP A 93 3.68 9.95 2.36
CA ASP A 93 3.55 8.84 3.32
C ASP A 93 3.57 7.45 2.66
N HIS A 94 4.50 7.25 1.72
CA HIS A 94 4.64 6.02 0.95
C HIS A 94 5.15 4.86 1.79
N ASP A 95 5.95 5.13 2.82
CA ASP A 95 6.43 4.11 3.77
C ASP A 95 5.26 3.46 4.51
N GLU A 96 4.34 4.27 5.04
CA GLU A 96 3.18 3.77 5.76
C GLU A 96 2.21 3.04 4.82
N ARG A 97 2.05 3.52 3.58
CA ARG A 97 1.25 2.83 2.56
C ARG A 97 1.84 1.46 2.18
N MET A 98 3.15 1.37 1.98
CA MET A 98 3.83 0.08 1.72
C MET A 98 3.77 -0.85 2.92
N ARG A 99 3.87 -0.31 4.14
CA ARG A 99 3.69 -1.08 5.37
C ARG A 99 2.30 -1.68 5.47
N ARG A 100 1.26 -0.91 5.13
CA ARG A 100 -0.14 -1.40 5.09
C ARG A 100 -0.34 -2.52 4.07
N ILE A 101 0.26 -2.41 2.87
CA ILE A 101 0.18 -3.47 1.85
C ILE A 101 0.83 -4.75 2.37
N ARG A 102 2.02 -4.66 2.97
CA ARG A 102 2.70 -5.83 3.57
C ARG A 102 1.87 -6.47 4.68
N LEU A 103 1.27 -5.66 5.54
CA LEU A 103 0.41 -6.15 6.62
C LEU A 103 -0.80 -6.91 6.06
N LEU A 104 -1.41 -6.43 4.97
CA LEU A 104 -2.50 -7.15 4.30
C LEU A 104 -2.04 -8.49 3.71
N ASP A 105 -0.83 -8.55 3.16
CA ASP A 105 -0.25 -9.78 2.64
C ASP A 105 0.05 -10.80 3.74
N GLU A 106 0.58 -10.35 4.87
CA GLU A 106 0.82 -11.21 6.05
C GLU A 106 -0.48 -11.76 6.63
N ILE A 107 -1.53 -10.92 6.72
CA ILE A 107 -2.86 -11.37 7.17
C ILE A 107 -3.43 -12.40 6.20
N LEU A 108 -3.37 -12.14 4.89
CA LEU A 108 -3.85 -13.09 3.88
C LEU A 108 -3.11 -14.42 3.97
N ALA A 109 -1.79 -14.41 4.04
CA ALA A 109 -0.96 -15.61 4.17
C ALA A 109 -1.27 -16.36 5.48
N CYS A 110 -1.43 -15.65 6.60
CA CYS A 110 -1.80 -16.25 7.87
C CYS A 110 -3.19 -16.89 7.82
N THR A 111 -4.18 -16.22 7.22
CA THR A 111 -5.53 -16.78 7.06
C THR A 111 -5.53 -18.02 6.17
N GLU A 112 -4.79 -18.04 5.07
CA GLU A 112 -4.66 -19.24 4.21
C GLU A 112 -4.00 -20.40 4.95
N ARG A 113 -3.00 -20.12 5.80
CA ARG A 113 -2.29 -21.15 6.58
C ARG A 113 -3.13 -21.75 7.70
N VAL A 114 -3.89 -20.92 8.43
CA VAL A 114 -4.80 -21.36 9.49
C VAL A 114 -6.00 -22.14 8.91
N LEU A 115 -6.49 -21.74 7.74
CA LEU A 115 -7.64 -22.37 7.08
C LEU A 115 -7.27 -23.59 6.22
N ASN A 116 -5.98 -23.96 6.12
CA ASN A 116 -5.52 -25.12 5.36
C ASN A 116 -4.91 -26.22 6.27
N PRO A 117 -5.73 -27.14 6.80
CA PRO A 117 -5.26 -28.25 7.64
C PRO A 117 -4.26 -29.18 6.92
N ALA A 118 -4.35 -29.32 5.59
CA ALA A 118 -3.49 -30.19 4.80
C ALA A 118 -2.06 -29.65 4.63
N ALA A 119 -1.86 -28.34 4.79
CA ALA A 119 -0.52 -27.73 4.81
C ALA A 119 0.32 -28.12 6.04
N HIS A 120 -0.34 -28.68 7.07
CA HIS A 120 0.29 -29.11 8.33
C HIS A 120 0.61 -30.61 8.36
N ALA A 121 0.51 -31.32 7.23
CA ALA A 121 0.84 -32.75 7.12
C ALA A 121 2.36 -32.99 7.29
N GLY A 122 2.85 -32.91 8.53
CA GLY A 122 4.24 -33.17 8.90
C GLY A 122 4.79 -32.29 10.03
N ALA A 123 4.14 -31.17 10.37
CA ALA A 123 4.53 -30.31 11.48
C ALA A 123 3.45 -30.37 12.58
N THR A 124 3.86 -30.38 13.84
CA THR A 124 2.94 -30.30 14.99
C THR A 124 2.04 -29.08 14.79
N PRO A 125 0.71 -29.21 14.77
CA PRO A 125 -0.16 -28.09 14.47
C PRO A 125 -0.03 -27.05 15.57
N LEU A 126 0.71 -25.98 15.33
CA LEU A 126 0.92 -24.91 16.32
C LEU A 126 -0.26 -23.94 16.34
N TYR A 127 -1.50 -24.46 16.24
CA TYR A 127 -2.74 -23.70 16.08
C TYR A 127 -2.83 -22.50 17.05
N GLU A 128 -2.43 -22.68 18.30
CA GLU A 128 -2.46 -21.61 19.29
C GLU A 128 -1.53 -20.44 18.93
N LYS A 129 -0.30 -20.74 18.51
CA LYS A 129 0.66 -19.71 18.10
C LYS A 129 0.22 -19.02 16.80
N GLU A 130 -0.31 -19.77 15.84
CA GLU A 130 -0.79 -19.18 14.57
C GLU A 130 -2.01 -18.28 14.79
N VAL A 131 -2.91 -18.67 15.71
CA VAL A 131 -4.05 -17.84 16.11
C VAL A 131 -3.58 -16.60 16.86
N GLN A 132 -2.58 -16.72 17.75
CA GLN A 132 -1.98 -15.57 18.42
C GLN A 132 -1.32 -14.60 17.42
N ASP A 133 -0.58 -15.12 16.44
CA ASP A 133 0.05 -14.33 15.38
C ASP A 133 -1.03 -13.63 14.52
N ALA A 134 -2.11 -14.34 14.15
CA ALA A 134 -3.24 -13.75 13.43
C ALA A 134 -3.93 -12.62 14.22
N LEU A 135 -4.18 -12.84 15.51
CA LEU A 135 -4.79 -11.83 16.40
C LEU A 135 -3.89 -10.60 16.55
N LYS A 136 -2.57 -10.80 16.61
CA LYS A 136 -1.60 -9.70 16.65
C LYS A 136 -1.62 -8.88 15.36
N LEU A 137 -1.63 -9.53 14.20
CA LEU A 137 -1.72 -8.86 12.90
C LEU A 137 -3.03 -8.07 12.75
N ILE A 138 -4.15 -8.60 13.23
CA ILE A 138 -5.44 -7.88 13.26
C ILE A 138 -5.33 -6.63 14.14
N LYS A 139 -4.72 -6.74 15.32
CA LYS A 139 -4.51 -5.60 16.23
C LYS A 139 -3.63 -4.51 15.60
N ASP A 140 -2.55 -4.91 14.93
CA ASP A 140 -1.67 -3.98 14.21
C ASP A 140 -2.41 -3.30 13.04
N LEU A 141 -3.32 -4.01 12.38
CA LEU A 141 -4.18 -3.45 11.34
C LEU A 141 -5.14 -2.42 11.92
N GLU A 142 -5.80 -2.70 13.04
CA GLU A 142 -6.69 -1.76 13.73
C GLU A 142 -5.97 -0.46 14.14
N VAL A 143 -4.71 -0.57 14.59
CA VAL A 143 -3.87 0.60 14.91
C VAL A 143 -3.57 1.41 13.66
N SER A 144 -3.23 0.77 12.55
CA SER A 144 -2.93 1.46 11.27
C SER A 144 -4.15 2.13 10.62
N LEU A 145 -5.36 1.67 10.94
CA LEU A 145 -6.64 2.17 10.42
C LEU A 145 -7.29 3.23 11.32
N SER A 146 -6.82 3.38 12.56
CA SER A 146 -7.29 4.40 13.49
C SER A 146 -6.69 5.77 13.12
N PRO A 147 -7.49 6.86 13.11
CA PRO A 147 -7.06 8.19 12.71
C PRO A 147 -6.06 8.84 13.66
#